data_AF-A0A1I7TD39-F1
#
_entry.id   AF-A0A1I7TD39-F1
#
_cell.length_a   1.000
_cell.length_b   1.000
_cell.length_c   1.000
_cell.angle_alpha   90.00
_cell.angle_beta   90.00
_cell.angle_gamma   90.00
#
_symmetry.space_group_name_H-M   'P 1'
#
loop_
_entity.id
_entity.type
_entity.pdbx_description
1 polymer ?
#
loop_
_entity_poly.entity_id
_entity_poly.type
_entity_poly.pdbx_seq_one_letter_code
_entity_poly.pdbx_strand_id
1 'polypeptide(L)'
;MDNLVDIDEEGSRPKLSVNSTPYQTQECVLYGSIFAKNIPDLERRLAGLCDPGSEEFSEHEMSFSLRTSGAMDVKTDIKLRRRFRTEYQIQNYWQLRYIGVPEPDQKCPTIVRKEISSLVHSQDMMTYAKALGLRMDYEYITQGKLWTKGNIKILHSTLTRTLRAGTYDSNSLKSMSDSALVEISISLPESAEYLPAAKSLRDFADQLMPLVHMEKVDYWKKMFSTPAAPTRRQ
;
A
#
# COMPACT_ATOMS: atom_id res chain seq x y z
N MET A 1 -9.24 -25.55 0.06
CA MET A 1 -10.24 -25.91 -0.97
C MET A 1 -9.60 -25.53 -2.28
N ASP A 2 -9.19 -26.55 -3.01
CA ASP A 2 -8.43 -26.43 -4.25
C ASP A 2 -9.24 -25.67 -5.29
N ASN A 3 -8.62 -24.65 -5.88
CA ASN A 3 -9.19 -23.96 -7.02
C ASN A 3 -9.04 -24.88 -8.22
N LEU A 4 -10.08 -25.66 -8.50
CA LEU A 4 -10.21 -26.36 -9.78
C LEU A 4 -10.25 -25.31 -10.89
N VAL A 5 -9.23 -25.35 -11.75
CA VAL A 5 -9.23 -24.60 -13.00
C VAL A 5 -10.13 -25.38 -13.95
N ASP A 6 -11.33 -24.87 -14.21
CA ASP A 6 -12.14 -25.37 -15.33
C ASP A 6 -11.40 -25.02 -16.63
N ILE A 7 -10.90 -26.07 -17.29
CA ILE A 7 -10.30 -26.01 -18.62
C ILE A 7 -11.44 -26.19 -19.61
N ASP A 8 -11.99 -25.09 -20.13
CA ASP A 8 -12.78 -25.14 -21.35
C ASP A 8 -11.82 -25.21 -22.54
N GLU A 9 -11.90 -26.32 -23.28
CA GLU A 9 -11.31 -26.48 -24.61
C GLU A 9 -11.96 -25.50 -25.59
N GLU A 10 -11.41 -24.30 -25.71
CA GLU A 10 -11.15 -23.59 -26.97
C GLU A 10 -10.60 -22.20 -26.65
N GLY A 11 -9.49 -21.85 -27.31
CA GLY A 11 -8.63 -20.72 -26.98
C GLY A 11 -9.35 -19.41 -26.64
N SER A 12 -9.29 -19.02 -25.36
CA SER A 12 -9.61 -17.65 -24.95
C SER A 12 -8.79 -17.26 -23.72
N ARG A 13 -8.36 -16.00 -23.70
CA ARG A 13 -7.51 -15.38 -22.68
C ARG A 13 -7.99 -15.69 -21.26
N PRO A 14 -7.08 -15.81 -20.28
CA PRO A 14 -7.47 -16.00 -18.88
C PRO A 14 -8.39 -14.85 -18.46
N LYS A 15 -9.64 -15.17 -18.13
CA LYS A 15 -10.57 -14.23 -17.51
C LYS A 15 -10.05 -13.95 -16.10
N LEU A 16 -9.50 -12.74 -15.91
CA LEU A 16 -9.21 -12.19 -14.58
C LEU A 16 -10.49 -12.28 -13.75
N SER A 17 -10.39 -12.81 -12.53
CA SER A 17 -11.55 -13.08 -11.68
C SER A 17 -12.33 -11.79 -11.39
N VAL A 18 -13.67 -11.91 -11.34
CA VAL A 18 -14.63 -10.84 -11.03
C VAL A 18 -14.61 -10.52 -9.52
N ASN A 19 -13.42 -10.38 -8.95
CA ASN A 19 -13.21 -9.73 -7.67
C ASN A 19 -12.54 -8.37 -7.93
N SER A 20 -13.07 -7.61 -8.89
CA SER A 20 -12.58 -6.27 -9.17
C SER A 20 -12.83 -5.40 -7.94
N THR A 21 -11.78 -5.12 -7.17
CA THR A 21 -11.77 -3.93 -6.32
C THR A 21 -12.28 -2.77 -7.18
N PRO A 22 -13.29 -2.02 -6.72
CA PRO A 22 -13.81 -0.90 -7.51
C PRO A 22 -12.66 0.00 -7.94
N TYR A 23 -12.69 0.45 -9.20
CA TYR A 23 -11.64 1.31 -9.75
C TYR A 23 -11.33 2.52 -8.85
N GLN A 24 -12.34 3.02 -8.17
CA GLN A 24 -12.26 4.12 -7.22
C GLN A 24 -12.96 3.73 -5.91
N THR A 25 -12.25 3.90 -4.81
CA THR A 25 -12.74 3.65 -3.44
C THR A 25 -12.33 4.80 -2.54
N GLN A 26 -12.99 4.90 -1.38
CA GLN A 26 -12.42 5.62 -0.25
C GLN A 26 -11.91 4.59 0.76
N GLU A 27 -10.82 4.90 1.44
CA GLU A 27 -10.28 4.04 2.48
C GLU A 27 -10.16 4.78 3.81
N CYS A 28 -10.49 4.06 4.88
CA CYS A 28 -10.14 4.41 6.25
C CYS A 28 -8.85 3.69 6.60
N VAL A 29 -7.81 4.39 7.08
CA VAL A 29 -6.51 3.79 7.38
C VAL A 29 -5.90 4.33 8.67
N LEU A 30 -5.19 3.45 9.38
CA LEU A 30 -4.32 3.77 10.52
C LEU A 30 -2.98 3.05 10.35
N TYR A 31 -1.93 3.63 10.92
CA TYR A 31 -0.59 3.08 10.88
C TYR A 31 -0.02 2.90 12.28
N GLY A 32 0.83 1.91 12.43
CA GLY A 32 1.64 1.69 13.62
C GLY A 32 2.96 1.06 13.23
N SER A 33 3.80 0.80 14.22
CA SER A 33 5.05 0.08 14.01
C SER A 33 5.33 -0.86 15.18
N ILE A 34 6.09 -1.91 14.89
CA ILE A 34 6.51 -2.90 15.87
C ILE A 34 7.93 -3.33 15.55
N PHE A 35 8.76 -3.57 16.57
CA PHE A 35 10.08 -4.14 16.33
C PHE A 35 9.95 -5.53 15.69
N ALA A 36 10.81 -5.83 14.72
CA ALA A 36 10.74 -7.07 13.95
C ALA A 36 10.79 -8.32 14.86
N LYS A 37 11.57 -8.26 15.95
CA LYS A 37 11.64 -9.31 16.97
C LYS A 37 10.30 -9.64 17.66
N ASN A 38 9.36 -8.69 17.70
CA ASN A 38 8.06 -8.83 18.36
C ASN A 38 6.92 -9.18 17.38
N ILE A 39 7.22 -9.33 16.07
CA ILE A 39 6.21 -9.76 15.07
C ILE A 39 5.53 -11.08 15.48
N PRO A 40 6.22 -12.11 16.00
CA PRO A 40 5.56 -13.35 16.42
C PRO A 40 4.49 -13.14 17.50
N ASP A 41 4.65 -12.13 18.36
CA ASP A 41 3.67 -11.80 19.39
C ASP A 41 2.44 -11.13 18.78
N LEU A 42 2.64 -10.25 17.81
CA LEU A 42 1.57 -9.64 17.03
C LEU A 42 0.80 -10.70 16.22
N GLU A 43 1.48 -11.60 15.53
CA GLU A 43 0.84 -12.67 14.75
C GLU A 43 -0.02 -13.58 15.64
N ARG A 44 0.47 -13.97 16.83
CA ARG A 44 -0.33 -14.73 17.79
C ARG A 44 -1.57 -13.97 18.25
N ARG A 45 -1.46 -12.65 18.46
CA ARG A 45 -2.61 -11.82 18.81
C ARG A 45 -3.62 -11.73 17.66
N LEU A 46 -3.15 -11.52 16.43
CA LEU A 46 -3.99 -11.44 15.24
C LEU A 46 -4.71 -12.77 14.98
N ALA A 47 -4.04 -13.91 15.17
CA ALA A 47 -4.67 -15.23 15.08
C ALA A 47 -5.86 -15.42 16.02
N GLY A 48 -5.90 -14.72 17.16
CA GLY A 48 -7.03 -14.75 18.09
C GLY A 48 -8.12 -13.71 17.80
N LEU A 49 -7.86 -12.71 16.95
CA LEU A 49 -8.78 -11.60 16.67
C LEU A 49 -9.37 -11.61 15.24
N CYS A 50 -8.62 -12.18 14.30
CA CYS A 50 -8.89 -12.18 12.86
C CYS A 50 -9.59 -13.45 12.40
N ASP A 51 -10.03 -13.43 11.14
CA ASP A 51 -10.54 -14.61 10.45
C ASP A 51 -9.43 -15.67 10.30
N PRO A 52 -9.77 -16.96 10.14
CA PRO A 52 -8.77 -18.02 10.03
C PRO A 52 -7.83 -17.84 8.82
N GLY A 53 -6.52 -17.80 9.10
CA GLY A 53 -5.47 -17.77 8.10
C GLY A 53 -4.82 -16.40 7.89
N SER A 54 -3.75 -16.41 7.11
CA SER A 54 -3.00 -15.21 6.71
C SER A 54 -2.36 -15.47 5.35
N GLU A 55 -2.21 -14.43 4.53
CA GLU A 55 -1.52 -14.51 3.24
C GLU A 55 -0.13 -13.85 3.35
N GLU A 56 0.92 -14.60 3.03
CA GLU A 56 2.26 -14.05 2.88
C GLU A 56 2.38 -13.32 1.55
N PHE A 57 3.06 -12.17 1.56
CA PHE A 57 3.32 -11.40 0.34
C PHE A 57 4.75 -10.89 0.29
N SER A 58 5.21 -10.72 -0.95
CA SER A 58 6.47 -10.09 -1.32
C SER A 58 6.17 -9.25 -2.55
N GLU A 59 6.27 -7.93 -2.42
CA GLU A 59 5.87 -6.98 -3.44
C GLU A 59 7.00 -6.01 -3.76
N HIS A 60 7.12 -5.66 -5.03
CA HIS A 60 8.00 -4.59 -5.50
C HIS A 60 7.15 -3.37 -5.76
N GLU A 61 7.47 -2.26 -5.08
CA GLU A 61 6.77 -0.99 -5.20
C GLU A 61 7.72 0.09 -5.71
N MET A 62 7.25 0.81 -6.72
CA MET A 62 7.91 1.97 -7.30
C MET A 62 7.01 3.18 -7.12
N SER A 63 7.56 4.26 -6.57
CA SER A 63 6.85 5.52 -6.37
C SER A 63 7.28 6.54 -7.42
N PHE A 64 6.30 7.21 -8.00
CA PHE A 64 6.46 8.16 -9.09
C PHE A 64 5.79 9.48 -8.76
N SER A 65 6.37 10.57 -9.28
CA SER A 65 5.77 11.89 -9.26
C SER A 65 5.43 12.38 -10.66
N LEU A 66 4.25 12.99 -10.81
CA LEU A 66 3.93 13.82 -11.96
C LEU A 66 4.35 15.26 -11.63
N ARG A 67 5.27 15.83 -12.41
CA ARG A 67 5.69 17.23 -12.26
C ARG A 67 5.06 18.05 -13.37
N THR A 68 4.05 18.85 -13.02
CA THR A 68 3.44 19.82 -13.93
C THR A 68 4.20 21.13 -13.85
N SER A 69 4.66 21.63 -15.00
CA SER A 69 5.34 22.93 -15.10
C SER A 69 4.30 24.06 -14.94
N GLY A 70 3.95 24.42 -13.71
CA GLY A 70 2.97 25.47 -13.38
C GLY A 70 3.18 26.07 -11.98
N ALA A 71 2.55 27.22 -11.71
CA ALA A 71 2.75 28.03 -10.51
C ALA A 71 2.33 27.37 -9.16
N MET A 72 1.71 26.19 -9.20
CA MET A 72 1.45 25.36 -8.02
C MET A 72 2.08 23.99 -8.26
N ASP A 73 3.22 23.75 -7.62
CA ASP A 73 3.96 22.48 -7.65
C ASP A 73 3.21 21.42 -6.83
N VAL A 74 2.05 20.99 -7.32
CA VAL A 74 1.25 19.92 -6.71
C VAL A 74 1.88 18.60 -7.12
N LYS A 75 2.69 18.03 -6.22
CA LYS A 75 3.30 16.71 -6.42
C LYS A 75 2.23 15.63 -6.24
N THR A 76 1.78 15.05 -7.36
CA THR A 76 0.93 13.85 -7.35
C THR A 76 1.80 12.60 -7.21
N ASP A 77 1.64 11.86 -6.12
CA ASP A 77 2.32 10.57 -5.88
C ASP A 77 1.50 9.42 -6.50
N ILE A 78 2.17 8.63 -7.34
CA ILE A 78 1.61 7.49 -8.06
C ILE A 78 2.47 6.27 -7.73
N LYS A 79 1.82 5.19 -7.30
CA LYS A 79 2.49 3.95 -6.92
C LYS A 79 2.25 2.88 -7.98
N LEU A 80 3.31 2.20 -8.38
CA LEU A 80 3.26 1.01 -9.21
C LEU A 80 3.74 -0.16 -8.37
N ARG A 81 2.86 -1.14 -8.17
CA ARG A 81 3.12 -2.31 -7.32
C ARG A 81 2.95 -3.58 -8.12
N ARG A 82 3.80 -4.57 -7.90
CA ARG A 82 3.61 -5.94 -8.40
C ARG A 82 4.02 -6.97 -7.35
N ARG A 83 3.50 -8.19 -7.46
CA ARG A 83 4.04 -9.32 -6.72
C ARG A 83 5.44 -9.65 -7.23
N PHE A 84 6.32 -10.00 -6.31
CA PHE A 84 7.75 -10.10 -6.53
C PHE A 84 8.28 -11.42 -5.97
N ARG A 85 9.08 -12.15 -6.77
CA ARG A 85 9.72 -13.43 -6.41
C ARG A 85 8.75 -14.58 -6.09
N THR A 86 7.68 -14.72 -6.87
CA THR A 86 6.83 -15.93 -6.83
C THR A 86 7.13 -16.80 -8.05
N GLU A 87 7.28 -18.12 -7.84
CA GLU A 87 7.63 -19.12 -8.86
C GLU A 87 6.63 -19.19 -10.03
N TYR A 88 5.42 -18.63 -9.86
CA TYR A 88 4.30 -18.78 -10.79
C TYR A 88 3.62 -17.47 -11.24
N GLN A 89 4.28 -16.30 -11.26
CA GLN A 89 3.57 -15.06 -11.65
C GLN A 89 4.18 -14.24 -12.78
N ILE A 90 3.23 -13.72 -13.56
CA ILE A 90 3.37 -12.86 -14.73
C ILE A 90 3.94 -11.51 -14.27
N GLN A 91 5.28 -11.40 -14.31
CA GLN A 91 6.05 -10.24 -13.83
C GLN A 91 5.68 -8.88 -14.49
N ASN A 92 4.81 -8.92 -15.49
CA ASN A 92 4.43 -7.80 -16.34
C ASN A 92 3.09 -7.17 -15.94
N TYR A 93 2.35 -7.71 -14.98
CA TYR A 93 1.17 -7.05 -14.43
C TYR A 93 1.51 -6.21 -13.20
N TRP A 94 1.02 -4.98 -13.19
CA TRP A 94 1.26 -3.99 -12.15
C TRP A 94 -0.06 -3.36 -11.73
N GLN A 95 -0.22 -3.14 -10.43
CA GLN A 95 -1.24 -2.29 -9.89
C GLN A 95 -0.74 -0.85 -9.91
N LEU A 96 -1.39 0.00 -10.71
CA LEU A 96 -1.20 1.45 -10.71
C LEU A 96 -2.18 2.05 -9.71
N ARG A 97 -1.66 2.69 -8.67
CA ARG A 97 -2.44 3.25 -7.57
C ARG A 97 -2.16 4.74 -7.40
N TYR A 98 -3.22 5.54 -7.36
CA TYR A 98 -3.19 6.92 -6.91
C TYR A 98 -3.83 7.02 -5.53
N ILE A 99 -3.13 7.68 -4.61
CA ILE A 99 -3.63 7.96 -3.26
C ILE A 99 -3.92 9.45 -3.15
N GLY A 100 -5.18 9.79 -2.95
CA GLY A 100 -5.64 11.17 -2.79
C GLY A 100 -5.17 11.80 -1.48
N VAL A 101 -5.27 13.12 -1.42
CA VAL A 101 -5.06 13.88 -0.19
C VAL A 101 -6.10 13.45 0.84
N PRO A 102 -5.69 13.17 2.09
CA PRO A 102 -6.65 12.84 3.14
C PRO A 102 -7.67 13.95 3.39
N GLU A 103 -8.90 13.54 3.66
CA GLU A 103 -9.98 14.45 3.98
C GLU A 103 -9.69 15.18 5.30
N PRO A 104 -9.89 16.50 5.37
CA PRO A 104 -9.65 17.28 6.57
C PRO A 104 -10.81 17.09 7.56
N ASP A 105 -10.89 15.93 8.19
CA ASP A 105 -11.79 15.67 9.33
C ASP A 105 -10.98 15.34 10.59
N GLN A 106 -10.97 16.30 11.53
CA GLN A 106 -10.31 16.15 12.83
C GLN A 106 -11.08 15.24 13.79
N LYS A 107 -12.41 15.11 13.62
CA LYS A 107 -13.25 14.27 14.47
C LYS A 107 -13.21 12.80 14.05
N CYS A 108 -12.88 12.54 12.78
CA CYS A 108 -12.71 11.17 12.29
C CYS A 108 -11.49 10.51 12.96
N PRO A 109 -11.66 9.33 13.60
CA PRO A 109 -10.59 8.65 14.34
C PRO A 109 -9.54 7.97 13.44
N THR A 110 -9.73 8.01 12.12
CA THR A 110 -8.84 7.42 11.11
C THR A 110 -8.44 8.46 10.07
N ILE A 111 -7.50 8.11 9.21
CA ILE A 111 -7.24 8.85 7.98
C ILE A 111 -8.27 8.37 6.95
N VAL A 112 -8.97 9.30 6.31
CA VAL A 112 -9.89 9.01 5.21
C VAL A 112 -9.30 9.59 3.94
N ARG A 113 -9.16 8.79 2.89
CA ARG A 113 -8.59 9.25 1.61
C ARG A 113 -9.16 8.47 0.45
N LYS A 114 -9.10 9.05 -0.76
CA LYS A 114 -9.50 8.36 -1.99
C LYS A 114 -8.37 7.47 -2.49
N GLU A 115 -8.69 6.28 -2.95
CA GLU A 115 -7.80 5.39 -3.68
C GLU A 115 -8.38 5.14 -5.08
N ILE A 116 -7.57 5.38 -6.10
CA ILE A 116 -7.86 4.94 -7.47
C ILE A 116 -6.85 3.87 -7.84
N SER A 117 -7.32 2.71 -8.28
CA SER A 117 -6.47 1.57 -8.61
C SER A 117 -6.87 0.95 -9.94
N SER A 118 -5.88 0.69 -10.79
CA SER A 118 -6.04 -0.01 -12.06
C SER A 118 -4.97 -1.08 -12.25
N LEU A 119 -5.30 -2.13 -13.00
CA LEU A 119 -4.35 -3.16 -13.38
C LEU A 119 -3.80 -2.83 -14.78
N VAL A 120 -2.47 -2.73 -14.87
CA VAL A 120 -1.73 -2.39 -16.09
C VAL A 120 -0.81 -3.56 -16.44
N HIS A 121 -0.68 -3.85 -17.74
CA HIS A 121 0.29 -4.82 -18.25
C HIS A 121 1.39 -4.11 -19.04
N SER A 122 2.65 -4.28 -18.65
CA SER A 122 3.80 -3.86 -19.44
C SER A 122 5.02 -4.75 -19.17
N GLN A 123 5.74 -5.09 -20.24
CA GLN A 123 7.05 -5.76 -20.16
C GLN A 123 8.19 -4.77 -19.82
N ASP A 124 7.96 -3.47 -20.08
CA ASP A 124 8.86 -2.39 -19.71
C ASP A 124 8.04 -1.30 -19.00
N MET A 125 7.93 -1.43 -17.68
CA MET A 125 7.14 -0.51 -16.87
C MET A 125 7.78 0.88 -16.76
N MET A 126 9.10 0.97 -16.89
CA MET A 126 9.81 2.26 -16.82
C MET A 126 9.54 3.11 -18.06
N THR A 127 9.56 2.51 -19.24
CA THR A 127 9.19 3.20 -20.49
C THR A 127 7.72 3.59 -20.48
N TYR A 128 6.83 2.72 -19.99
CA TYR A 128 5.41 3.03 -19.81
C TYR A 128 5.21 4.24 -18.91
N ALA A 129 5.81 4.26 -17.72
CA ALA A 129 5.69 5.37 -16.78
C ALA A 129 6.25 6.68 -17.36
N LYS A 130 7.39 6.62 -18.06
CA LYS A 130 7.99 7.78 -18.72
C LYS A 130 7.08 8.35 -19.83
N ALA A 131 6.39 7.49 -20.59
CA ALA A 131 5.45 7.92 -21.61
C ALA A 131 4.23 8.66 -21.02
N LEU A 132 3.86 8.35 -19.78
CA LEU A 132 2.84 9.08 -19.01
C LEU A 132 3.38 10.38 -18.36
N GLY A 133 4.65 10.72 -18.59
CA GLY A 133 5.29 11.89 -17.97
C GLY A 133 5.69 11.68 -16.51
N LEU A 134 5.62 10.46 -16.00
CA LEU A 134 5.96 10.13 -14.61
C LEU A 134 7.48 10.07 -14.42
N ARG A 135 7.95 10.57 -13.27
CA ARG A 135 9.34 10.48 -12.85
C ARG A 135 9.45 9.61 -11.61
N MET A 136 10.28 8.57 -11.66
CA MET A 136 10.50 7.71 -10.50
C MET A 136 11.23 8.48 -9.41
N ASP A 137 10.69 8.44 -8.19
CA ASP A 137 11.30 9.05 -7.02
C ASP A 137 12.14 8.02 -6.25
N TYR A 138 11.57 6.84 -5.98
CA TYR A 138 12.22 5.74 -5.26
C TYR A 138 11.51 4.41 -5.53
N GLU A 139 12.19 3.32 -5.20
CA GLU A 139 11.63 1.96 -5.22
C GLU A 139 12.06 1.18 -3.97
N TYR A 140 11.27 0.17 -3.63
CA TYR A 140 11.53 -0.70 -2.49
C TYR A 140 10.76 -2.03 -2.63
N ILE A 141 11.15 -3.01 -1.83
CA ILE A 141 10.47 -4.29 -1.69
C ILE A 141 9.80 -4.32 -0.32
N THR A 142 8.55 -4.74 -0.28
CA THR A 142 7.80 -5.02 0.95
C THR A 142 7.57 -6.51 1.09
N GLN A 143 7.84 -7.04 2.28
CA GLN A 143 7.58 -8.44 2.61
C GLN A 143 6.86 -8.54 3.94
N GLY A 144 5.81 -9.35 4.01
CA GLY A 144 4.93 -9.35 5.16
C GLY A 144 3.79 -10.36 5.08
N LYS A 145 2.83 -10.20 5.99
CA LYS A 145 1.57 -10.96 5.99
C LYS A 145 0.36 -10.05 6.00
N LEU A 146 -0.67 -10.48 5.28
CA LEU A 146 -2.01 -9.93 5.28
C LEU A 146 -2.93 -10.82 6.13
N TRP A 147 -3.63 -10.20 7.05
CA TRP A 147 -4.70 -10.79 7.86
C TRP A 147 -6.01 -10.05 7.57
N THR A 148 -7.13 -10.73 7.74
CA THR A 148 -8.46 -10.15 7.55
C THR A 148 -9.34 -10.35 8.76
N LYS A 149 -10.19 -9.37 9.06
CA LYS A 149 -11.32 -9.52 10.00
C LYS A 149 -12.54 -8.89 9.36
N GLY A 150 -13.37 -9.70 8.70
CA GLY A 150 -14.45 -9.19 7.86
C GLY A 150 -13.90 -8.27 6.76
N ASN A 151 -14.24 -6.98 6.81
CA ASN A 151 -13.76 -5.99 5.85
C ASN A 151 -12.49 -5.23 6.30
N ILE A 152 -11.95 -5.53 7.48
CA ILE A 152 -10.69 -4.95 7.97
C ILE A 152 -9.54 -5.76 7.39
N LYS A 153 -8.61 -5.09 6.72
CA LYS A 153 -7.31 -5.63 6.29
C LYS A 153 -6.25 -5.19 7.27
N ILE A 154 -5.39 -6.12 7.68
CA ILE A 154 -4.26 -5.86 8.57
C ILE A 154 -3.00 -6.37 7.89
N LEU A 155 -2.04 -5.48 7.65
CA LEU A 155 -0.77 -5.84 7.06
C LEU A 155 0.34 -5.49 8.04
N HIS A 156 1.25 -6.42 8.30
CA HIS A 156 2.56 -6.07 8.84
C HIS A 156 3.62 -6.37 7.79
N SER A 157 4.54 -5.44 7.56
CA SER A 157 5.56 -5.57 6.53
C SER A 157 6.89 -4.96 6.91
N THR A 158 7.96 -5.56 6.42
CA THR A 158 9.31 -5.01 6.46
C THR A 158 9.63 -4.36 5.11
N LEU A 159 10.35 -3.24 5.14
CA LEU A 159 10.74 -2.51 3.94
C LEU A 159 12.22 -2.73 3.66
N THR A 160 12.52 -3.12 2.43
CA THR A 160 13.88 -3.33 1.95
C THR A 160 14.14 -2.42 0.77
N ARG A 161 15.19 -1.62 0.84
CA ARG A 161 15.58 -0.71 -0.25
C ARG A 161 16.55 -1.40 -1.20
N THR A 162 16.43 -1.10 -2.49
CA THR A 162 17.44 -1.46 -3.51
C THR A 162 18.61 -0.47 -3.47
N LEU A 163 19.84 -0.99 -3.43
CA LEU A 163 21.07 -0.18 -3.47
C LEU A 163 21.33 0.37 -4.87
N ARG A 164 20.88 -0.35 -5.91
CA ARG A 164 20.96 0.05 -7.32
C ARG A 164 19.62 -0.21 -7.98
N ALA A 165 19.12 0.81 -8.69
CA ALA A 165 17.81 0.73 -9.30
C ALA A 165 17.72 -0.44 -10.29
N GLY A 166 16.63 -1.20 -10.26
CA GLY A 166 16.44 -2.35 -11.15
C GLY A 166 17.30 -3.58 -10.83
N THR A 167 18.03 -3.55 -9.71
CA THR A 167 18.88 -4.66 -9.24
C THR A 167 18.32 -5.17 -7.92
N TYR A 168 17.92 -6.44 -7.89
CA TYR A 168 17.14 -7.01 -6.78
C TYR A 168 17.73 -8.29 -6.19
N ASP A 169 18.98 -8.63 -6.51
CA ASP A 169 19.69 -9.75 -5.90
C ASP A 169 19.92 -9.52 -4.40
N SER A 170 20.15 -10.58 -3.63
CA SER A 170 20.30 -10.47 -2.16
C SER A 170 21.40 -9.50 -1.71
N ASN A 171 22.44 -9.31 -2.51
CA ASN A 171 23.56 -8.43 -2.16
C ASN A 171 23.27 -6.95 -2.43
N SER A 172 22.23 -6.65 -3.21
CA SER A 172 21.79 -5.29 -3.52
C SER A 172 20.58 -4.85 -2.70
N LEU A 173 20.14 -5.67 -1.75
CA LEU A 173 19.00 -5.40 -0.88
C LEU A 173 19.46 -5.07 0.54
N LYS A 174 18.94 -3.96 1.09
CA LYS A 174 19.24 -3.53 2.46
C LYS A 174 17.96 -3.22 3.23
N SER A 175 17.81 -3.81 4.41
CA SER A 175 16.70 -3.47 5.31
C SER A 175 16.72 -1.98 5.64
N MET A 176 15.54 -1.36 5.63
CA MET A 176 15.41 0.06 5.97
C MET A 176 15.40 0.31 7.47
N SER A 177 14.94 -0.65 8.27
CA SER A 177 14.85 -0.52 9.73
C SER A 177 14.74 -1.88 10.43
N ASP A 178 14.89 -1.88 11.76
CA ASP A 178 14.65 -3.05 12.62
C ASP A 178 13.18 -3.20 13.04
N SER A 179 12.30 -2.41 12.44
CA SER A 179 10.86 -2.42 12.69
C SER A 179 10.07 -2.83 11.45
N ALA A 180 8.92 -3.45 11.68
CA ALA A 180 7.88 -3.62 10.68
C ALA A 180 6.86 -2.49 10.78
N LEU A 181 6.38 -2.06 9.62
CA LEU A 181 5.22 -1.19 9.48
C LEU A 181 3.96 -2.03 9.64
N VAL A 182 3.03 -1.56 10.45
CA VAL A 182 1.69 -2.14 10.59
C VAL A 182 0.69 -1.16 9.98
N GLU A 183 -0.11 -1.63 9.03
CA GLU A 183 -1.19 -0.89 8.40
C GLU A 183 -2.50 -1.62 8.67
N ILE A 184 -3.55 -0.90 9.09
CA ILE A 184 -4.91 -1.43 9.11
C ILE A 184 -5.80 -0.54 8.26
N SER A 185 -6.65 -1.16 7.43
CA SER A 185 -7.50 -0.42 6.51
C SER A 185 -8.85 -1.08 6.28
N ILE A 186 -9.82 -0.24 5.92
CA ILE A 186 -11.12 -0.64 5.34
C ILE A 186 -11.28 0.12 4.04
N SER A 187 -11.57 -0.59 2.95
CA SER A 187 -11.94 0.00 1.66
C SER A 187 -13.47 0.04 1.54
N LEU A 188 -14.01 1.17 1.11
CA LEU A 188 -15.43 1.42 0.93
C LEU A 188 -15.71 1.96 -0.48
N PRO A 189 -16.92 1.75 -1.03
CA PRO A 189 -17.38 2.53 -2.17
C PRO A 189 -17.27 4.02 -1.88
N GLU A 190 -16.96 4.82 -2.91
CA GLU A 190 -16.78 6.28 -2.75
C GLU A 190 -18.03 6.99 -2.21
N SER A 191 -19.23 6.51 -2.55
CA SER A 191 -20.50 7.08 -2.09
C SER A 191 -20.92 6.65 -0.68
N ALA A 192 -20.20 5.71 -0.06
CA ALA A 192 -20.55 5.22 1.27
C ALA A 192 -20.22 6.24 2.37
N GLU A 193 -20.92 6.18 3.49
CA GLU A 193 -20.56 6.97 4.67
C GLU A 193 -19.38 6.30 5.41
N TYR A 194 -18.27 7.00 5.60
CA TYR A 194 -17.05 6.42 6.19
C TYR A 194 -17.05 6.38 7.71
N LEU A 195 -17.82 7.24 8.40
CA LEU A 195 -17.74 7.39 9.86
C LEU A 195 -17.99 6.09 10.65
N PRO A 196 -18.98 5.25 10.29
CA PRO A 196 -19.16 3.95 10.96
C PRO A 196 -17.96 3.01 10.79
N ALA A 197 -17.39 2.94 9.58
CA ALA A 197 -16.21 2.13 9.31
C ALA A 197 -14.98 2.65 10.04
N ALA A 198 -14.78 3.97 10.08
CA ALA A 198 -13.69 4.60 10.81
C ALA A 198 -13.72 4.26 12.31
N LYS A 199 -14.90 4.28 12.93
CA LYS A 199 -15.09 3.87 14.34
C LYS A 199 -14.76 2.40 14.55
N SER A 200 -15.31 1.51 13.72
CA SER A 200 -15.01 0.07 13.77
C SER A 200 -13.51 -0.22 13.62
N LEU A 201 -12.84 0.48 12.70
CA LEU A 201 -11.39 0.35 12.50
C LEU A 201 -10.61 0.82 13.73
N ARG A 202 -11.03 1.92 14.37
CA ARG A 202 -10.42 2.41 15.62
C ARG A 202 -10.62 1.41 16.77
N ASP A 203 -11.83 0.87 16.95
CA ASP A 203 -12.14 -0.10 17.99
C ASP A 203 -11.32 -1.39 17.84
N PHE A 204 -11.06 -1.82 16.60
CA PHE A 204 -10.13 -2.90 16.32
C PHE A 204 -8.67 -2.51 16.62
N ALA A 205 -8.26 -1.31 16.24
CA ALA A 205 -6.91 -0.78 16.49
C ALA A 205 -6.56 -0.77 17.98
N ASP A 206 -7.52 -0.38 18.84
CA ASP A 206 -7.35 -0.34 20.28
C ASP A 206 -7.12 -1.74 20.89
N GLN A 207 -7.62 -2.80 20.25
CA GLN A 207 -7.35 -4.17 20.67
C GLN A 207 -5.89 -4.57 20.42
N LEU A 208 -5.15 -3.89 19.55
CA LEU A 208 -3.73 -4.19 19.31
C LEU A 208 -2.82 -3.64 20.41
N MET A 209 -3.32 -2.78 21.30
CA MET A 209 -2.56 -2.32 22.46
C MET A 209 -2.33 -3.47 23.47
N PRO A 210 -1.15 -3.51 24.14
CA PRO A 210 -0.04 -2.56 24.03
C PRO A 210 0.99 -2.91 22.94
N LEU A 211 0.75 -3.95 22.12
CA LEU A 211 1.74 -4.45 21.15
C LEU A 211 2.04 -3.45 20.04
N VAL A 212 0.98 -2.80 19.52
CA VAL A 212 1.10 -1.79 18.45
C VAL A 212 0.23 -0.60 18.80
N HIS A 213 0.84 0.57 18.83
CA HIS A 213 0.11 1.83 18.90
C HIS A 213 -0.25 2.29 17.49
N MET A 214 -1.54 2.25 17.17
CA MET A 214 -2.07 2.65 15.87
C MET A 214 -2.54 4.11 15.92
N GLU A 215 -2.09 4.92 14.97
CA GLU A 215 -2.33 6.37 14.94
C GLU A 215 -2.57 6.92 13.53
N LYS A 216 -3.06 8.17 13.48
CA LYS A 216 -3.15 8.97 12.25
C LYS A 216 -1.78 9.57 11.95
N VAL A 217 -1.00 8.95 11.08
CA VAL A 217 0.30 9.48 10.66
C VAL A 217 0.10 10.55 9.58
N ASP A 218 0.48 11.80 9.86
CA ASP A 218 0.40 12.96 8.94
C ASP A 218 1.45 12.92 7.79
N TYR A 219 1.51 11.84 7.02
CA TYR A 219 2.53 11.67 5.96
C TYR A 219 2.33 12.65 4.79
N TRP A 220 1.11 13.17 4.57
CA TRP A 220 0.77 14.08 3.46
C TRP A 220 1.22 15.52 3.69
N LYS A 221 1.39 15.97 4.94
CA LYS A 221 1.84 17.33 5.25
C LYS A 221 3.23 17.63 4.68
N LYS A 222 4.08 16.61 4.55
CA LYS A 222 5.41 16.70 3.92
C LYS A 222 5.38 16.70 2.39
N MET A 223 4.29 16.25 1.76
CA MET A 223 4.15 16.26 0.31
C MET A 223 3.78 17.65 -0.24
N PHE A 224 3.20 18.52 0.60
CA PHE A 224 2.78 19.88 0.23
C PHE A 224 3.59 20.98 0.93
N SER A 225 4.65 20.63 1.67
CA SER A 225 5.51 21.65 2.29
C SER A 225 6.36 22.32 1.21
N THR A 226 6.06 23.59 0.91
CA THR A 226 6.95 24.47 0.14
C THR A 226 8.29 24.57 0.89
N PRO A 227 9.45 24.42 0.24
CA PRO A 227 10.72 24.69 0.91
C PRO A 227 10.70 26.15 1.38
N ALA A 228 10.80 26.36 2.69
CA ALA A 228 10.93 27.69 3.26
C ALA A 228 12.14 28.37 2.62
N ALA A 229 11.93 29.56 2.03
CA ALA A 229 13.00 30.35 1.44
C ALA A 229 14.10 30.58 2.49
N PRO A 230 15.39 30.46 2.12
CA PRO A 230 16.48 30.66 3.06
C PRO A 230 16.40 32.08 3.61
N THR A 231 16.20 32.19 4.93
CA THR A 231 16.23 33.45 5.64
C THR A 231 17.61 34.06 5.44
N ARG A 232 17.73 35.07 4.56
CA ARG A 232 18.95 35.88 4.44
C ARG A 232 19.18 36.52 5.79
N ARG A 233 20.18 36.03 6.54
CA ARG A 233 20.75 36.77 7.66
C ARG A 233 21.39 38.04 7.07
N GLN A 234 20.87 39.20 7.44
CA GLN A 234 21.56 40.48 7.30
C GLN A 234 22.57 40.63 8.42
#